data_AF-A0A351PSV3-F1
#
_entry.id   AF-A0A351PSV3-F1
#
_cell.length_a   1.000
_cell.length_b   1.000
_cell.length_c   1.000
_cell.angle_alpha   90.00
_cell.angle_beta   90.00
_cell.angle_gamma   90.00
#
_symmetry.space_group_name_H-M   'P 1'
#
loop_
_entity.id
_entity.type
_entity.pdbx_description
1 polymer ?
#
loop_
_entity_poly.entity_id
_entity_poly.type
_entity_poly.pdbx_seq_one_letter_code
_entity_poly.pdbx_strand_id
1 'polypeptide(L)'
;SNDYFGKGLSGGKLILSAPKEATYDPAQNIIVGNVALYGATSGEAYIAGMAGERFAIRNSGAIAVVEGVGEHGCEYMTGGIVVILGSTGKNFAAGMSGGIAYVLDEDNTLYKNLNKELVSMENIASKEDATKLRTLIASHVEATGSKKAKDILDRFDEYLLHFKKIIPIDYKEILRLIAKESERGADPETAKIEAFRIFTGGAE
;
A
#
# COMPACT_ATOMS: atom_id res chain seq x y z
N SER A 1 8.79 2.79 -18.04
CA SER A 1 9.76 1.77 -17.61
C SER A 1 9.21 0.40 -17.95
N ASN A 2 10.07 -0.60 -18.22
CA ASN A 2 9.64 -1.99 -18.41
C ASN A 2 9.54 -2.74 -17.06
N ASP A 3 9.49 -4.06 -17.11
CA ASP A 3 9.34 -4.97 -15.96
C ASP A 3 10.45 -4.82 -14.91
N TYR A 4 10.16 -5.29 -13.68
CA TYR A 4 11.10 -5.36 -12.56
C TYR A 4 11.63 -4.01 -12.06
N PHE A 5 10.93 -2.92 -12.37
CA PHE A 5 11.26 -1.60 -11.84
C PHE A 5 11.38 -1.65 -10.31
N GLY A 6 12.54 -1.27 -9.78
CA GLY A 6 12.80 -1.29 -8.34
C GLY A 6 12.80 -2.70 -7.70
N LYS A 7 13.07 -3.76 -8.47
CA LYS A 7 13.32 -5.11 -7.90
C LYS A 7 14.40 -5.02 -6.81
N GLY A 8 14.08 -5.56 -5.64
CA GLY A 8 14.98 -5.53 -4.48
C GLY A 8 15.31 -4.12 -4.00
N LEU A 9 14.40 -3.15 -4.15
CA LEU A 9 14.59 -1.81 -3.62
C LEU A 9 14.96 -1.89 -2.13
N SER A 10 16.05 -1.20 -1.77
CA SER A 10 16.72 -1.32 -0.48
C SER A 10 17.19 0.05 0.03
N GLY A 11 16.24 0.99 0.16
CA GLY A 11 16.43 2.27 0.85
C GLY A 11 16.49 3.51 -0.05
N GLY A 12 16.56 3.31 -1.38
CA GLY A 12 16.51 4.40 -2.34
C GLY A 12 15.10 4.97 -2.54
N LYS A 13 15.03 6.14 -3.19
CA LYS A 13 13.78 6.76 -3.65
C LYS A 13 13.70 6.71 -5.17
N LEU A 14 12.67 6.07 -5.70
CA LEU A 14 12.39 5.94 -7.12
C LEU A 14 11.20 6.81 -7.50
N ILE A 15 11.31 7.52 -8.62
CA ILE A 15 10.27 8.41 -9.12
C ILE A 15 10.08 8.10 -10.59
N LEU A 16 8.85 7.89 -11.02
CA LEU A 16 8.48 7.64 -12.40
C LEU A 16 7.23 8.43 -12.76
N SER A 17 7.31 9.22 -13.82
CA SER A 17 6.20 10.00 -14.36
C SER A 17 6.27 10.02 -15.89
N ALA A 18 5.12 10.22 -16.53
CA ALA A 18 5.07 10.45 -17.96
C ALA A 18 5.76 11.79 -18.32
N PRO A 19 6.30 11.93 -19.55
CA PRO A 19 6.81 13.21 -20.05
C PRO A 19 5.74 14.31 -19.96
N LYS A 20 6.16 15.57 -19.78
CA LYS A 20 5.24 16.71 -19.65
C LYS A 20 4.38 16.93 -20.89
N GLU A 21 4.87 16.49 -22.04
CA GLU A 21 4.26 16.62 -23.36
C GLU A 21 3.31 15.47 -23.69
N ALA A 22 3.14 14.50 -22.78
CA ALA A 22 2.22 13.39 -22.98
C ALA A 22 0.78 13.90 -23.17
N THR A 23 0.12 13.41 -24.22
CA THR A 23 -1.26 13.79 -24.59
C THR A 23 -2.31 12.84 -24.02
N TYR A 24 -1.89 11.73 -23.42
CA TYR A 24 -2.74 10.76 -22.73
C TYR A 24 -2.76 11.04 -21.22
N ASP A 25 -3.78 10.54 -20.52
CA ASP A 25 -3.84 10.60 -19.05
C ASP A 25 -2.98 9.48 -18.44
N PRO A 26 -1.86 9.78 -17.75
CA PRO A 26 -1.02 8.75 -17.15
C PRO A 26 -1.76 7.88 -16.13
N ALA A 27 -2.76 8.42 -15.44
CA ALA A 27 -3.54 7.69 -14.44
C ALA A 27 -4.36 6.53 -15.02
N GLN A 28 -4.60 6.54 -16.33
CA GLN A 28 -5.34 5.52 -17.07
C GLN A 28 -4.44 4.67 -17.97
N ASN A 29 -3.11 4.83 -17.88
CA ASN A 29 -2.16 4.19 -18.78
C ASN A 29 -1.03 3.51 -18.02
N ILE A 30 -0.59 2.35 -18.51
CA ILE A 30 0.53 1.61 -17.93
C ILE A 30 1.83 2.34 -18.28
N ILE A 31 2.55 2.80 -17.26
CA ILE A 31 3.85 3.47 -17.41
C ILE A 31 5.01 2.66 -16.81
N VAL A 32 4.69 1.62 -16.03
CA VAL A 32 5.66 0.65 -15.51
C VAL A 32 5.15 -0.77 -15.77
N GLY A 33 6.06 -1.64 -16.22
CA GLY A 33 5.75 -3.04 -16.52
C GLY A 33 5.43 -3.89 -15.28
N ASN A 34 5.51 -5.20 -15.49
CA ASN A 34 5.13 -6.21 -14.51
C ASN A 34 6.18 -6.38 -13.42
N VAL A 35 5.78 -6.94 -12.28
CA VAL A 35 6.68 -7.42 -11.21
C VAL A 35 7.56 -6.28 -10.64
N ALA A 36 7.07 -5.05 -10.68
CA ALA A 36 7.75 -3.91 -10.06
C ALA A 36 7.79 -4.08 -8.54
N LEU A 37 8.88 -3.64 -7.92
CA LEU A 37 9.15 -3.73 -6.47
C LEU A 37 9.20 -5.16 -5.91
N TYR A 38 9.52 -6.13 -6.77
CA TYR A 38 9.66 -7.52 -6.34
C TYR A 38 10.68 -7.66 -5.20
N GLY A 39 10.21 -8.14 -4.04
CA GLY A 39 11.07 -8.45 -2.90
C GLY A 39 11.72 -7.21 -2.28
N ALA A 40 11.17 -6.02 -2.51
CA ALA A 40 11.68 -4.78 -1.93
C ALA A 40 11.66 -4.86 -0.38
N THR A 41 12.71 -4.37 0.27
CA THR A 41 12.87 -4.46 1.72
C THR A 41 12.79 -3.10 2.41
N SER A 42 13.15 -2.02 1.71
CA SER A 42 13.05 -0.65 2.21
C SER A 42 13.13 0.35 1.06
N GLY A 43 12.85 1.63 1.32
CA GLY A 43 12.88 2.69 0.32
C GLY A 43 11.48 3.09 -0.16
N GLU A 44 11.45 4.02 -1.11
CA GLU A 44 10.24 4.68 -1.58
C GLU A 44 10.11 4.61 -3.10
N ALA A 45 8.89 4.44 -3.62
CA ALA A 45 8.59 4.48 -5.04
C ALA A 45 7.33 5.32 -5.33
N TYR A 46 7.44 6.30 -6.21
CA TYR A 46 6.35 7.21 -6.59
C TYR A 46 6.14 7.12 -8.10
N ILE A 47 4.98 6.60 -8.52
CA ILE A 47 4.71 6.24 -9.93
C ILE A 47 3.42 6.94 -10.36
N ALA A 48 3.54 8.04 -11.12
CA ALA A 48 2.42 8.83 -11.61
C ALA A 48 1.82 8.23 -12.88
N GLY A 49 1.25 7.03 -12.71
CA GLY A 49 0.51 6.28 -13.72
C GLY A 49 0.25 4.84 -13.26
N MET A 50 -0.29 4.00 -14.14
CA MET A 50 -0.60 2.61 -13.79
C MET A 50 0.63 1.70 -13.86
N ALA A 51 0.66 0.71 -12.97
CA ALA A 51 1.55 -0.44 -13.05
C ALA A 51 0.88 -1.66 -13.69
N GLY A 52 1.70 -2.50 -14.31
CA GLY A 52 1.28 -3.81 -14.80
C GLY A 52 0.93 -4.80 -13.68
N GLU A 53 1.01 -6.09 -14.02
CA GLU A 53 0.68 -7.19 -13.11
C GLU A 53 1.74 -7.37 -12.00
N ARG A 54 1.33 -7.99 -10.89
CA ARG A 54 2.21 -8.36 -9.77
C ARG A 54 3.00 -7.19 -9.19
N PHE A 55 2.41 -6.00 -9.21
CA PHE A 55 3.00 -4.83 -8.57
C PHE A 55 3.20 -5.08 -7.07
N ALA A 56 4.38 -4.77 -6.55
CA ALA A 56 4.75 -4.96 -5.14
C ALA A 56 4.65 -6.41 -4.64
N ILE A 57 4.81 -7.39 -5.54
CA ILE A 57 4.88 -8.80 -5.16
C ILE A 57 6.02 -9.05 -4.18
N ARG A 58 5.74 -9.73 -3.07
CA ARG A 58 6.70 -10.00 -1.98
C ARG A 58 7.36 -8.74 -1.40
N ASN A 59 6.74 -7.56 -1.53
CA ASN A 59 7.21 -6.38 -0.81
C ASN A 59 7.24 -6.66 0.70
N SER A 60 8.39 -6.39 1.31
CA SER A 60 8.69 -6.69 2.71
C SER A 60 9.00 -5.43 3.53
N GLY A 61 8.94 -4.24 2.93
CA GLY A 61 9.19 -3.00 3.67
C GLY A 61 9.31 -1.71 2.88
N ALA A 62 9.19 -1.74 1.55
CA ALA A 62 9.16 -0.51 0.76
C ALA A 62 7.80 0.20 0.85
N ILE A 63 7.86 1.52 0.70
CA ILE A 63 6.69 2.40 0.56
C ILE A 63 6.49 2.67 -0.93
N ALA A 64 5.27 2.54 -1.43
CA ALA A 64 4.95 2.85 -2.82
C ALA A 64 3.66 3.64 -2.95
N VAL A 65 3.62 4.59 -3.90
CA VAL A 65 2.40 5.27 -4.36
C VAL A 65 2.31 5.13 -5.87
N VAL A 66 1.18 4.63 -6.35
CA VAL A 66 0.91 4.35 -7.78
C VAL A 66 -0.54 4.70 -8.12
N GLU A 67 -0.84 5.02 -9.38
CA GLU A 67 -2.18 5.51 -9.78
C GLU A 67 -3.15 4.41 -10.25
N GLY A 68 -2.68 3.17 -10.30
CA GLY A 68 -3.46 1.98 -10.60
C GLY A 68 -2.55 0.77 -10.73
N VAL A 69 -3.10 -0.43 -10.58
CA VAL A 69 -2.32 -1.68 -10.70
C VAL A 69 -3.11 -2.73 -11.49
N GLY A 70 -2.38 -3.57 -12.22
CA GLY A 70 -2.93 -4.75 -12.88
C GLY A 70 -3.29 -5.88 -11.89
N GLU A 71 -3.42 -7.09 -12.43
CA GLU A 71 -3.78 -8.27 -11.63
C GLU A 71 -2.66 -8.67 -10.65
N HIS A 72 -3.03 -9.34 -9.56
CA HIS A 72 -2.10 -9.86 -8.55
C HIS A 72 -1.26 -8.76 -7.83
N GLY A 73 -1.76 -7.53 -7.75
CA GLY A 73 -1.11 -6.48 -6.96
C GLY A 73 -0.98 -6.87 -5.48
N CYS A 74 0.15 -6.52 -4.86
CA CYS A 74 0.50 -6.83 -3.46
C CYS A 74 0.48 -8.33 -3.11
N GLU A 75 0.61 -9.21 -4.10
CA GLU A 75 0.68 -10.65 -3.86
C GLU A 75 1.88 -11.02 -2.96
N TYR A 76 1.65 -11.87 -1.96
CA TYR A 76 2.67 -12.28 -0.98
C TYR A 76 3.40 -11.14 -0.26
N MET A 77 2.82 -9.94 -0.19
CA MET A 77 3.40 -8.83 0.56
C MET A 77 3.42 -9.15 2.06
N THR A 78 4.58 -8.94 2.69
CA THR A 78 4.86 -9.25 4.09
C THR A 78 5.19 -8.01 4.92
N GLY A 79 5.33 -6.85 4.28
CA GLY A 79 5.65 -5.59 4.95
C GLY A 79 5.65 -4.40 3.99
N GLY A 80 5.75 -3.20 4.56
CA GLY A 80 5.72 -1.95 3.80
C GLY A 80 4.31 -1.35 3.67
N ILE A 81 4.22 -0.26 2.91
CA ILE A 81 2.95 0.45 2.66
C ILE A 81 2.79 0.68 1.16
N VAL A 82 1.64 0.31 0.60
CA VAL A 82 1.33 0.55 -0.81
C VAL A 82 0.07 1.39 -0.93
N VAL A 83 0.14 2.55 -1.57
CA VAL A 83 -1.00 3.43 -1.85
C VAL A 83 -1.32 3.33 -3.34
N ILE A 84 -2.56 3.00 -3.66
CA ILE A 84 -3.07 2.86 -5.02
C ILE A 84 -4.17 3.91 -5.21
N LEU A 85 -3.89 4.93 -6.00
CA LEU A 85 -4.78 6.06 -6.28
C LEU A 85 -5.73 5.75 -7.45
N GLY A 86 -6.17 4.50 -7.61
CA GLY A 86 -7.05 4.09 -8.70
C GLY A 86 -7.38 2.60 -8.67
N SER A 87 -7.76 2.06 -9.83
CA SER A 87 -8.25 0.69 -9.93
C SER A 87 -7.18 -0.36 -9.64
N THR A 88 -7.63 -1.52 -9.15
CA THR A 88 -6.84 -2.74 -8.99
C THR A 88 -7.32 -3.82 -9.95
N GLY A 89 -6.43 -4.70 -10.41
CA GLY A 89 -6.81 -5.93 -11.12
C GLY A 89 -7.22 -7.06 -10.18
N LYS A 90 -7.64 -8.18 -10.75
CA LYS A 90 -8.11 -9.37 -10.02
C LYS A 90 -7.05 -9.96 -9.10
N ASN A 91 -7.52 -10.71 -8.10
CA ASN A 91 -6.69 -11.44 -7.14
C ASN A 91 -5.71 -10.52 -6.36
N PHE A 92 -6.11 -9.28 -6.13
CA PHE A 92 -5.35 -8.32 -5.34
C PHE A 92 -5.15 -8.82 -3.90
N ALA A 93 -3.95 -8.62 -3.35
CA ALA A 93 -3.53 -9.00 -2.01
C ALA A 93 -3.57 -10.50 -1.69
N ALA A 94 -3.57 -11.38 -2.69
CA ALA A 94 -3.47 -12.82 -2.48
C ALA A 94 -2.18 -13.21 -1.73
N GLY A 95 -2.30 -14.01 -0.68
CA GLY A 95 -1.16 -14.41 0.15
C GLY A 95 -0.49 -13.27 0.93
N MET A 96 -1.08 -12.07 0.98
CA MET A 96 -0.57 -10.95 1.75
C MET A 96 -0.68 -11.26 3.25
N SER A 97 0.47 -11.30 3.94
CA SER A 97 0.57 -11.67 5.36
C SER A 97 1.14 -10.56 6.24
N GLY A 98 1.64 -9.46 5.66
CA GLY A 98 2.01 -8.26 6.43
C GLY A 98 2.01 -6.98 5.60
N GLY A 99 2.13 -5.84 6.29
CA GLY A 99 2.06 -4.51 5.70
C GLY A 99 0.62 -4.00 5.53
N ILE A 100 0.47 -2.84 4.88
CA ILE A 100 -0.82 -2.17 4.67
C ILE A 100 -0.90 -1.70 3.22
N ALA A 101 -2.04 -1.93 2.56
CA ALA A 101 -2.36 -1.27 1.30
C ALA A 101 -3.56 -0.33 1.47
N TYR A 102 -3.45 0.89 0.94
CA TYR A 102 -4.54 1.85 0.83
C TYR A 102 -4.97 1.93 -0.62
N VAL A 103 -6.25 1.69 -0.90
CA VAL A 103 -6.77 1.66 -2.27
C VAL A 103 -7.92 2.64 -2.39
N LEU A 104 -7.83 3.54 -3.37
CA LEU A 104 -8.92 4.40 -3.77
C LEU A 104 -9.91 3.61 -4.65
N ASP A 105 -11.09 3.28 -4.12
CA ASP A 105 -12.11 2.46 -4.79
C ASP A 105 -13.34 3.30 -5.17
N GLU A 106 -13.18 4.20 -6.14
CA GLU A 106 -14.25 5.09 -6.62
C GLU A 106 -15.43 4.30 -7.22
N ASP A 107 -15.13 3.22 -7.96
CA ASP A 107 -16.11 2.43 -8.71
C ASP A 107 -16.70 1.23 -7.92
N ASN A 108 -16.33 1.08 -6.64
CA ASN A 108 -16.74 -0.06 -5.79
C ASN A 108 -16.41 -1.43 -6.42
N THR A 109 -15.27 -1.53 -7.10
CA THR A 109 -14.83 -2.76 -7.80
C THR A 109 -13.86 -3.59 -6.95
N LEU A 110 -13.20 -2.97 -5.96
CA LEU A 110 -12.18 -3.61 -5.15
C LEU A 110 -12.69 -4.88 -4.47
N TYR A 111 -13.93 -4.89 -3.96
CA TYR A 111 -14.49 -6.08 -3.31
C TYR A 111 -14.54 -7.31 -4.22
N LYS A 112 -14.69 -7.12 -5.55
CA LYS A 112 -14.66 -8.23 -6.53
C LYS A 112 -13.25 -8.65 -6.88
N ASN A 113 -12.31 -7.70 -6.87
CA ASN A 113 -10.93 -7.90 -7.27
C ASN A 113 -10.04 -8.43 -6.12
N LEU A 114 -10.46 -8.21 -4.87
CA LEU A 114 -9.74 -8.58 -3.66
C LEU A 114 -9.80 -10.10 -3.41
N ASN A 115 -8.64 -10.72 -3.20
CA ASN A 115 -8.54 -12.02 -2.57
C ASN A 115 -8.72 -11.84 -1.05
N LYS A 116 -9.72 -12.50 -0.47
CA LYS A 116 -10.18 -12.26 0.92
C LYS A 116 -9.72 -13.34 1.89
N GLU A 117 -8.86 -14.26 1.46
CA GLU A 117 -8.48 -15.42 2.26
C GLU A 117 -7.77 -15.01 3.55
N LEU A 118 -6.84 -14.04 3.47
CA LEU A 118 -5.98 -13.64 4.59
C LEU A 118 -6.13 -12.17 5.00
N VAL A 119 -6.83 -11.37 4.21
CA VAL A 119 -6.92 -9.92 4.40
C VAL A 119 -8.33 -9.46 4.70
N SER A 120 -8.41 -8.38 5.46
CA SER A 120 -9.62 -7.62 5.71
C SER A 120 -9.62 -6.34 4.89
N MET A 121 -10.82 -5.88 4.52
CA MET A 121 -11.05 -4.60 3.84
C MET A 121 -11.85 -3.68 4.76
N GLU A 122 -11.29 -2.53 5.10
CA GLU A 122 -11.83 -1.61 6.10
C GLU A 122 -11.90 -0.18 5.58
N ASN A 123 -12.83 0.61 6.09
CA ASN A 123 -12.83 2.06 5.85
C ASN A 123 -11.69 2.73 6.64
N ILE A 124 -11.22 3.88 6.17
CA ILE A 124 -10.24 4.69 6.91
C ILE A 124 -10.95 5.40 8.07
N ALA A 125 -10.93 4.79 9.24
CA ALA A 125 -11.60 5.32 10.44
C ALA A 125 -10.63 6.04 11.40
N SER A 126 -9.34 5.68 11.39
CA SER A 126 -8.38 6.25 12.33
C SER A 126 -7.77 7.56 11.80
N LYS A 127 -7.57 8.53 12.69
CA LYS A 127 -6.87 9.78 12.35
C LYS A 127 -5.42 9.53 11.95
N GLU A 128 -4.79 8.50 12.51
CA GLU A 128 -3.42 8.11 12.15
C GLU A 128 -3.33 7.63 10.70
N ASP A 129 -4.21 6.70 10.29
CA ASP A 129 -4.24 6.20 8.92
C ASP A 129 -4.54 7.34 7.93
N ALA A 130 -5.51 8.21 8.25
CA ALA A 130 -5.83 9.38 7.41
C ALA A 130 -4.65 10.35 7.27
N THR A 131 -3.94 10.62 8.36
CA THR A 131 -2.75 11.49 8.34
C THR A 131 -1.62 10.86 7.51
N LYS A 132 -1.35 9.56 7.73
CA LYS A 132 -0.33 8.80 7.01
C LYS A 132 -0.62 8.76 5.51
N LEU A 133 -1.87 8.48 5.13
CA LEU A 133 -2.31 8.49 3.74
C LEU A 133 -2.14 9.88 3.10
N ARG A 134 -2.57 10.95 3.78
CA ARG A 134 -2.40 12.32 3.30
C ARG A 134 -0.93 12.68 3.07
N THR A 135 -0.05 12.29 3.99
CA THR A 135 1.41 12.51 3.85
C THR A 135 1.96 11.77 2.63
N LEU A 136 1.62 10.50 2.43
CA LEU A 136 2.12 9.72 1.30
C LEU A 136 1.65 10.28 -0.05
N ILE A 137 0.39 10.73 -0.13
CA ILE A 137 -0.16 11.39 -1.32
C ILE A 137 0.55 12.72 -1.57
N ALA A 138 0.79 13.52 -0.53
CA ALA A 138 1.54 14.77 -0.66
C ALA A 138 2.98 14.54 -1.16
N SER A 139 3.69 13.55 -0.61
CA SER A 139 5.02 13.16 -1.09
C SER A 139 5.00 12.67 -2.54
N HIS A 140 3.92 12.01 -2.97
CA HIS A 140 3.74 11.61 -4.35
C HIS A 140 3.54 12.83 -5.28
N VAL A 141 2.75 13.81 -4.89
CA VAL A 141 2.58 15.08 -5.62
C VAL A 141 3.91 15.82 -5.73
N GLU A 142 4.65 15.96 -4.63
CA GLU A 142 5.96 16.61 -4.62
C GLU A 142 6.96 15.91 -5.55
N ALA A 143 7.00 14.58 -5.50
CA ALA A 143 7.93 13.78 -6.28
C ALA A 143 7.60 13.78 -7.79
N THR A 144 6.32 13.75 -8.15
CA THR A 144 5.91 13.44 -9.54
C THR A 144 5.19 14.56 -10.26
N GLY A 145 4.63 15.52 -9.53
CA GLY A 145 3.69 16.50 -10.07
C GLY A 145 2.35 15.90 -10.52
N SER A 146 1.98 14.72 -10.02
CA SER A 146 0.73 14.03 -10.39
C SER A 146 -0.50 14.93 -10.22
N LYS A 147 -1.25 15.09 -11.32
CA LYS A 147 -2.52 15.83 -11.32
C LYS A 147 -3.59 15.11 -10.51
N LYS A 148 -3.68 13.78 -10.65
CA LYS A 148 -4.64 12.96 -9.92
C LYS A 148 -4.40 13.01 -8.42
N ALA A 149 -3.16 12.83 -7.99
CA ALA A 149 -2.81 12.89 -6.58
C ALA A 149 -3.04 14.29 -5.98
N LYS A 150 -2.78 15.35 -6.77
CA LYS A 150 -3.07 16.73 -6.35
C LYS A 150 -4.56 16.96 -6.15
N ASP A 151 -5.38 16.51 -7.10
CA ASP A 151 -6.83 16.62 -7.02
C ASP A 151 -7.40 15.85 -5.81
N ILE A 152 -6.88 14.64 -5.55
CA ILE A 152 -7.20 13.87 -4.34
C ILE A 152 -6.80 14.64 -3.08
N LEU A 153 -5.65 15.30 -3.06
CA LEU A 153 -5.19 16.05 -1.89
C LEU A 153 -6.03 17.31 -1.63
N ASP A 154 -6.43 18.01 -2.69
CA ASP A 154 -7.26 19.21 -2.64
C ASP A 154 -8.68 18.89 -2.12
N ARG A 155 -9.22 17.71 -2.45
CA ARG A 155 -10.54 17.21 -2.04
C ARG A 155 -10.46 16.00 -1.09
N PHE A 156 -9.43 15.97 -0.25
CA PHE A 156 -9.05 14.77 0.50
C PHE A 156 -10.17 14.19 1.35
N ASP A 157 -10.95 15.00 2.04
CA ASP A 157 -11.99 14.51 2.94
C ASP A 157 -13.14 13.84 2.16
N GLU A 158 -13.41 14.28 0.93
CA GLU A 158 -14.36 13.63 0.01
C GLU A 158 -13.81 12.28 -0.45
N TYR A 159 -12.56 12.27 -0.94
CA TYR A 159 -11.90 11.06 -1.42
C TYR A 159 -11.66 10.03 -0.31
N LEU A 160 -11.46 10.45 0.94
CA LEU A 160 -11.21 9.58 2.09
C LEU A 160 -12.33 8.55 2.29
N LEU A 161 -13.57 8.89 1.94
CA LEU A 161 -14.73 8.00 2.03
C LEU A 161 -14.64 6.81 1.04
N HIS A 162 -13.91 7.01 -0.06
CA HIS A 162 -13.69 6.01 -1.11
C HIS A 162 -12.41 5.18 -0.88
N PHE A 163 -11.55 5.59 0.05
CA PHE A 163 -10.37 4.80 0.40
C PHE A 163 -10.73 3.59 1.25
N LYS A 164 -10.12 2.46 0.92
CA LYS A 164 -10.14 1.23 1.71
C LYS A 164 -8.74 0.90 2.20
N LYS A 165 -8.64 0.47 3.46
CA LYS A 165 -7.46 -0.14 4.05
C LYS A 165 -7.56 -1.65 3.87
N ILE A 166 -6.57 -2.22 3.22
CA ILE A 166 -6.37 -3.65 3.10
C ILE A 166 -5.25 -4.05 4.05
N ILE A 167 -5.56 -4.92 4.99
CA ILE A 167 -4.64 -5.36 6.04
C ILE A 167 -4.85 -6.85 6.35
N PRO A 168 -3.77 -7.64 6.47
CA PRO A 168 -3.87 -9.03 6.88
C PRO A 168 -4.48 -9.16 8.27
N ILE A 169 -5.38 -10.13 8.44
CA ILE A 169 -6.17 -10.32 9.67
C ILE A 169 -5.27 -10.57 10.87
N ASP A 170 -4.32 -11.49 10.73
CA ASP A 170 -3.36 -11.84 11.78
C ASP A 170 -2.42 -10.67 12.11
N TYR A 171 -1.94 -9.97 11.08
CA TYR A 171 -1.11 -8.79 11.26
C TYR A 171 -1.83 -7.69 12.03
N LYS A 172 -3.11 -7.45 11.70
CA LYS A 172 -3.96 -6.51 12.42
C LYS A 172 -4.08 -6.88 13.90
N GLU A 173 -4.30 -8.15 14.22
CA GLU A 173 -4.43 -8.59 15.60
C GLU A 173 -3.12 -8.41 16.37
N ILE A 174 -1.98 -8.73 15.77
CA ILE A 174 -0.66 -8.46 16.36
C ILE A 174 -0.47 -6.97 16.63
N LEU A 175 -0.80 -6.08 15.69
CA LEU A 175 -0.70 -4.63 15.91
C LEU A 175 -1.59 -4.14 17.06
N ARG A 176 -2.79 -4.70 17.20
CA ARG A 176 -3.71 -4.40 18.30
C ARG A 176 -3.12 -4.80 19.65
N LEU A 177 -2.50 -5.98 19.72
CA LEU A 177 -1.83 -6.48 20.92
C LEU A 177 -0.61 -5.62 21.28
N ILE A 178 0.21 -5.24 20.30
CA ILE A 178 1.36 -4.35 20.50
C ILE A 178 0.89 -3.02 21.10
N ALA A 179 -0.14 -2.39 20.52
CA ALA A 179 -0.68 -1.13 21.02
C ALA A 179 -1.14 -1.24 22.48
N LYS A 180 -1.84 -2.32 22.82
CA LYS A 180 -2.31 -2.60 24.18
C LYS A 180 -1.16 -2.75 25.20
N GLU A 181 -0.07 -3.41 24.83
CA GLU A 181 1.09 -3.56 25.72
C GLU A 181 1.91 -2.26 25.82
N SER A 182 2.01 -1.48 24.73
CA SER A 182 2.63 -0.14 24.78
C SER A 182 1.85 0.82 25.69
N GLU A 183 0.52 0.77 25.69
CA GLU A 183 -0.33 1.55 26.62
C GLU A 183 -0.12 1.17 28.09
N ARG A 184 0.32 -0.06 28.36
CA ARG A 184 0.69 -0.55 29.70
C ARG A 184 2.10 -0.11 30.13
N GLY A 185 2.80 0.65 29.28
CA GLY A 185 4.13 1.19 29.56
C GLY A 185 5.28 0.23 29.22
N ALA A 186 5.02 -0.86 28.50
CA ALA A 186 6.10 -1.70 27.97
C ALA A 186 6.90 -0.92 26.91
N ASP A 187 8.21 -1.10 26.89
CA ASP A 187 9.04 -0.59 25.80
C ASP A 187 8.66 -1.29 24.47
N PRO A 188 8.97 -0.69 23.32
CA PRO A 188 8.51 -1.19 22.01
C PRO A 188 8.93 -2.63 21.67
N GLU A 189 10.10 -3.08 22.13
CA GLU A 189 10.57 -4.43 21.84
C GLU A 189 9.88 -5.45 22.73
N THR A 190 9.75 -5.13 24.03
CA THR A 190 8.99 -5.97 24.96
C THR A 190 7.52 -6.09 24.55
N ALA A 191 6.89 -4.99 24.11
CA ALA A 191 5.51 -5.00 23.62
C ALA A 191 5.31 -5.94 22.42
N LYS A 192 6.27 -6.00 21.49
CA LYS A 192 6.23 -6.93 20.35
C LYS A 192 6.38 -8.38 20.77
N ILE A 193 7.34 -8.67 21.66
CA ILE A 193 7.59 -10.03 22.15
C ILE A 193 6.34 -10.56 22.86
N GLU A 194 5.75 -9.76 23.75
CA GLU A 194 4.56 -10.17 24.49
C GLU A 194 3.34 -10.30 23.58
N ALA A 195 3.14 -9.38 22.64
CA ALA A 195 2.08 -9.50 21.64
C ALA A 195 2.21 -10.79 20.83
N PHE A 196 3.43 -11.17 20.42
CA PHE A 196 3.69 -12.42 19.70
C PHE A 196 3.41 -13.65 20.58
N ARG A 197 3.80 -13.62 21.87
CA ARG A 197 3.52 -14.69 22.82
C ARG A 197 2.01 -14.89 23.02
N ILE A 198 1.27 -13.80 23.18
CA ILE A 198 -0.20 -13.82 23.29
C ILE A 198 -0.83 -14.36 22.00
N PHE A 199 -0.38 -13.88 20.84
CA PHE A 199 -0.93 -14.26 19.54
C PHE A 199 -0.70 -15.75 19.22
N THR A 200 0.48 -16.28 19.53
CA THR A 200 0.82 -17.70 19.30
C THR A 200 0.26 -18.64 20.37
N GLY A 201 -0.50 -18.10 21.34
CA GLY A 201 -1.12 -18.90 22.40
C GLY A 201 -0.09 -19.52 23.33
N GLY A 202 0.97 -18.78 23.68
CA GLY A 202 2.06 -19.24 24.53
C GLY A 202 1.57 -20.08 25.70
N ALA A 203 1.84 -21.38 25.61
CA ALA A 203 1.60 -22.35 26.65
C ALA A 203 2.31 -21.91 27.94
N GLU A 204 1.54 -21.81 29.03
CA GLU A 204 2.09 -22.02 30.38
C GLU A 204 2.40 -23.50 30.58
#